data_AF-A0A7K2X9V5-F1
#
_entry.id   AF-A0A7K2X9V5-F1
#
_cell.length_a   1.000
_cell.length_b   1.000
_cell.length_c   1.000
_cell.angle_alpha   90.00
_cell.angle_beta   90.00
_cell.angle_gamma   90.00
#
_symmetry.space_group_name_H-M   'P 1'
#
loop_
_entity.id
_entity.type
_entity.pdbx_description
1 polymer ?
#
loop_
_entity_poly.entity_id
_entity_poly.type
_entity_poly.pdbx_seq_one_letter_code
_entity_poly.pdbx_strand_id
1 'polypeptide(L)' 'MRTRLVLLSARLLDPGAGAFLPETALAVSEDGRIAALGDDREIRALAGPATTVVDLRGAV' A
#
# COMPACT_ATOMS: atom_id res chain seq x y z
N MET A 1 6.00 13.38 6.29
CA MET A 1 5.08 12.31 6.73
C MET A 1 5.88 11.02 6.81
N ARG A 2 5.78 10.23 7.89
CA ARG A 2 6.56 9.00 8.05
C ARG A 2 5.74 7.78 7.65
N THR A 3 6.27 6.96 6.76
CA THR A 3 5.63 5.69 6.34
C THR A 3 5.84 4.62 7.40
N ARG A 4 4.75 4.13 7.98
CA ARG A 4 4.80 3.08 9.02
C ARG A 4 4.66 1.69 8.43
N LEU A 5 3.81 1.54 7.42
CA LEU A 5 3.50 0.25 6.79
C LEU A 5 3.47 0.42 5.27
N VAL A 6 4.01 -0.56 4.57
CA VAL A 6 3.86 -0.74 3.12
C VAL A 6 3.29 -2.13 2.87
N LEU A 7 2.23 -2.21 2.09
CA LEU A 7 1.63 -3.45 1.61
C LEU A 7 1.90 -3.56 0.10
N LEU A 8 2.46 -4.67 -0.33
CA LEU A 8 2.82 -4.93 -1.74
C LEU A 8 2.02 -6.11 -2.30
N SER A 9 1.95 -6.18 -3.62
CA SER A 9 1.36 -7.30 -4.36
C SER A 9 -0.08 -7.58 -3.94
N ALA A 10 -0.84 -6.54 -3.67
CA ALA A 10 -2.24 -6.57 -3.27
C ALA A 10 -3.18 -6.59 -4.49
N ARG A 11 -4.42 -7.02 -4.26
CA ARG A 11 -5.55 -6.78 -5.17
C ARG A 11 -6.52 -5.81 -4.50
N LEU A 12 -6.29 -4.52 -4.70
CA LEU A 12 -7.00 -3.48 -3.97
C LEU A 12 -8.43 -3.30 -4.48
N LEU A 13 -9.43 -3.52 -3.62
CA LEU A 13 -10.83 -3.25 -3.91
C LEU A 13 -11.20 -1.85 -3.42
N ASP A 14 -11.74 -1.01 -4.30
CA ASP A 14 -12.46 0.20 -3.88
C ASP A 14 -13.93 -0.15 -3.63
N PRO A 15 -14.39 -0.20 -2.37
CA PRO A 15 -15.77 -0.54 -2.04
C PRO A 15 -16.78 0.53 -2.49
N GLY A 16 -16.35 1.79 -2.67
CA GLY A 16 -17.20 2.86 -3.16
C GLY A 16 -17.53 2.70 -4.64
N ALA A 17 -16.55 2.26 -5.44
CA ALA A 17 -16.72 1.95 -6.86
C ALA A 17 -17.21 0.52 -7.13
N GLY A 18 -17.05 -0.40 -6.17
CA GLY A 18 -17.34 -1.82 -6.36
C GLY A 18 -16.39 -2.51 -7.34
N ALA A 19 -15.19 -1.95 -7.53
CA ALA A 19 -14.23 -2.39 -8.54
C ALA A 19 -12.81 -2.47 -7.98
N PHE A 20 -12.00 -3.34 -8.56
CA PHE A 20 -10.58 -3.38 -8.26
C PHE A 20 -9.88 -2.16 -8.85
N LEU A 21 -8.97 -1.59 -8.06
CA LEU A 21 -8.07 -0.54 -8.45
C LEU A 21 -6.92 -1.10 -9.31
N PRO A 22 -6.36 -0.29 -10.22
CA PRO A 22 -5.17 -0.67 -10.99
C PRO A 22 -3.91 -0.75 -10.13
N GLU A 23 -3.87 -0.06 -8.99
CA GLU A 23 -2.75 -0.07 -8.04
C GLU A 23 -2.61 -1.43 -7.34
N THR A 24 -1.37 -1.84 -7.15
CA THR A 24 -1.02 -3.14 -6.53
C THR A 24 -0.44 -2.98 -5.13
N ALA A 25 -0.20 -1.75 -4.68
CA ALA A 25 0.42 -1.49 -3.39
C ALA A 25 -0.13 -0.23 -2.73
N LEU A 26 0.03 -0.16 -1.41
CA LEU A 26 -0.30 1.02 -0.62
C LEU A 26 0.71 1.30 0.49
N ALA A 27 0.87 2.58 0.80
CA ALA A 27 1.60 3.05 1.97
C ALA A 27 0.61 3.56 3.03
N VAL A 28 0.91 3.29 4.29
CA VAL A 28 0.17 3.80 5.44
C VAL A 28 1.08 4.72 6.24
N SER A 29 0.59 5.92 6.53
CA SER A 29 1.25 6.88 7.40
C SER A 29 1.24 6.43 8.86
N GLU A 30 2.06 7.07 9.68
CA GLU A 30 2.16 6.77 11.10
C GLU A 30 0.84 6.88 11.89
N ASP A 31 -0.04 7.78 11.49
CA ASP A 31 -1.38 7.98 12.06
C ASP A 31 -2.44 7.00 11.49
N GLY A 32 -2.03 6.01 10.69
CA GLY A 32 -2.88 4.92 10.23
C GLY A 32 -3.73 5.25 8.99
N ARG A 33 -3.47 6.35 8.31
CA ARG A 33 -4.16 6.73 7.07
C ARG A 33 -3.45 6.16 5.84
N ILE A 34 -4.22 5.89 4.79
CA ILE A 34 -3.64 5.60 3.47
C ILE A 34 -2.96 6.86 2.97
N ALA A 35 -1.65 6.76 2.80
CA ALA A 35 -0.75 7.83 2.43
C ALA A 35 -0.55 7.91 0.91
N ALA A 36 -0.53 6.76 0.25
CA ALA A 36 -0.35 6.63 -1.19
C ALA A 36 -0.86 5.26 -1.66
N LEU A 37 -1.33 5.23 -2.92
CA LEU A 37 -1.61 4.04 -3.71
C LEU A 37 -0.71 4.09 -4.95
N GLY A 38 -0.23 2.95 -5.43
CA GLY A 38 0.63 2.88 -6.61
C GLY A 38 1.02 1.46 -6.97
N ASP A 39 1.99 1.30 -7.86
CA ASP A 39 2.58 -0.02 -8.10
C ASP A 39 3.55 -0.42 -6.97
N ASP A 40 3.93 -1.71 -6.95
CA ASP A 40 4.81 -2.26 -5.93
C ASP A 40 6.16 -1.55 -5.84
N ARG A 41 6.72 -1.10 -6.97
CA ARG A 41 8.02 -0.43 -7.01
C ARG A 41 7.93 0.99 -6.46
N GLU A 42 6.92 1.74 -6.90
CA GLU A 42 6.65 3.11 -6.47
C GLU A 42 6.43 3.16 -4.95
N ILE A 43 5.57 2.30 -4.43
CA ILE A 43 5.26 2.27 -3.01
C ILE A 43 6.42 1.74 -2.18
N ARG A 44 7.16 0.73 -2.67
CA ARG A 44 8.36 0.23 -1.99
C ARG A 44 9.41 1.32 -1.81
N ALA A 45 9.53 2.26 -2.75
CA ALA A 45 10.47 3.38 -2.66
C ALA A 45 10.16 4.34 -1.49
N LEU A 46 8.93 4.33 -0.97
CA LEU A 46 8.52 5.14 0.19
C LEU A 46 8.89 4.52 1.54
N ALA A 47 9.38 3.27 1.55
CA ALA A 47 9.76 2.57 2.76
C ALA A 47 11.10 3.08 3.30
N GLY A 48 11.11 3.49 4.56
CA GLY A 48 12.32 3.83 5.31
C GLY A 48 12.77 2.70 6.25
N PRO A 49 13.87 2.90 6.99
CA PRO A 49 14.42 1.88 7.90
C PRO A 49 13.46 1.36 8.98
N ALA A 50 12.49 2.19 9.39
CA ALA A 50 11.49 1.84 10.40
C ALA A 50 10.14 1.37 9.80
N THR A 51 10.03 1.28 8.48
CA THR A 51 8.79 0.89 7.80
C THR A 51 8.64 -0.63 7.83
N THR A 52 7.49 -1.11 8.30
CA THR A 52 7.12 -2.53 8.13
C THR A 52 6.67 -2.74 6.70
N VAL A 53 7.20 -3.77 6.04
CA VAL A 53 6.88 -4.08 4.65
C VAL A 53 6.29 -5.49 4.62
N VAL A 54 5.10 -5.62 4.06
CA VAL A 54 4.38 -6.90 3.96
C VAL A 54 4.07 -7.17 2.50
N ASP A 55 4.49 -8.34 2.03
CA ASP A 55 4.05 -8.90 0.75
C ASP A 55 2.73 -9.64 0.97
N LEU A 56 1.66 -9.17 0.33
CA LEU A 56 0.31 -9.73 0.46
C LEU A 56 0.05 -10.89 -0.50
N ARG A 57 0.95 -11.17 -1.45
CA ARG A 57 0.86 -12.34 -2.35
C ARG A 57 -0.48 -12.49 -3.07
N GLY A 58 -1.05 -11.37 -3.50
CA GLY A 58 -2.33 -11.31 -4.21
C GLY A 58 -3.57 -11.30 -3.32
N ALA A 59 -3.42 -11.13 -2.00
CA ALA A 59 -4.56 -10.97 -1.10
C ALA A 59 -5.35 -9.69 -1.41
N VAL A 60 -6.64 -9.72 -1.06
CA VAL A 60 -7.63 -8.65 -1.22
C VAL A 60 -7.89 -8.00 0.13
#